data_AF-A0AAQ2I0B5-F1
#
_entry.id   AF-A0AAQ2I0B5-F1
#
_cell.length_a   1.000
_cell.length_b   1.000
_cell.length_c   1.000
_cell.angle_alpha   90.00
_cell.angle_beta   90.00
_cell.angle_gamma   90.00
#
_symmetry.space_group_name_H-M   'P 1'
#
loop_
_entity.id
_entity.type
_entity.pdbx_description
1 polymer ?
#
loop_
_entity_poly.entity_id
_entity_poly.type
_entity_poly.pdbx_seq_one_letter_code
_entity_poly.pdbx_strand_id
1 'polypeptide(L)'
;MTKGAKPGQNRFAESQKRRRDYRVTRIKEEVIPKLKAFAGKITFDGATPFSKFCAELYNDGLPVNEKKIGYRTLVQGTEYWAQLGPVYYKYWDSAGNMEFKKETMIGRLAVKRADQLGADIERLRKENDALRSALRNHGTSLTPPPDTKHVDNAFMSKFDKTCRALKLVLDASDGMFAVDLISHKIICAFNDLEPQEGLVPKELAEPFVAWLNAREKNHGQQ
;
A
#
# COMPACT_ATOMS: atom_id res chain seq x y z
N MET A 1 1.07 -43.15 30.04
CA MET A 1 1.23 -42.37 28.79
C MET A 1 0.78 -43.22 27.61
N THR A 2 -0.33 -42.88 26.98
CA THR A 2 -0.89 -43.61 25.83
C THR A 2 0.02 -43.45 24.61
N LYS A 3 0.97 -44.38 24.44
CA LYS A 3 1.75 -44.50 23.22
C LYS A 3 0.86 -45.13 22.14
N GLY A 4 0.34 -44.31 21.22
CA GLY A 4 -0.40 -44.79 20.06
C GLY A 4 -1.32 -43.72 19.48
N ALA A 5 -1.48 -43.72 18.15
CA ALA A 5 -2.45 -42.84 17.50
C ALA A 5 -3.88 -43.24 17.88
N LYS A 6 -4.74 -42.24 18.07
CA LYS A 6 -6.16 -42.45 18.39
C LYS A 6 -6.85 -43.21 17.25
N PRO A 7 -7.96 -43.93 17.52
CA PRO A 7 -8.79 -44.51 16.45
C PRO A 7 -9.13 -43.44 15.40
N GLY A 8 -8.87 -43.74 14.12
CA GLY A 8 -9.05 -42.80 13.01
C GLY A 8 -7.84 -41.89 12.69
N GLN A 9 -6.80 -41.84 13.54
CA GLN A 9 -5.57 -41.10 13.26
C GLN A 9 -4.48 -41.98 12.64
N ASN A 10 -3.75 -41.42 11.68
CA ASN A 10 -2.63 -42.10 11.03
C ASN A 10 -1.48 -42.31 12.02
N ARG A 11 -1.19 -43.59 12.32
CA ARG A 11 -0.11 -44.04 13.22
C ARG A 11 1.30 -43.63 12.76
N PHE A 12 1.46 -43.26 11.50
CA PHE A 12 2.73 -42.85 10.90
C PHE A 12 2.82 -41.34 10.64
N ALA A 13 1.87 -40.54 11.11
CA ALA A 13 1.85 -39.10 10.83
C ALA A 13 3.13 -38.39 11.31
N GLU A 14 3.62 -38.74 12.51
CA GLU A 14 4.84 -38.14 13.07
C GLU A 14 6.11 -38.58 12.33
N SER A 15 6.23 -39.86 11.97
CA SER A 15 7.39 -40.34 11.21
C SER A 15 7.42 -39.78 9.79
N GLN A 16 6.25 -39.65 9.16
CA GLN A 16 6.11 -38.96 7.88
C GLN A 16 6.48 -37.48 7.97
N LYS A 17 6.04 -36.78 9.04
CA LYS A 17 6.39 -35.39 9.28
C LYS A 17 7.90 -35.21 9.46
N ARG A 18 8.53 -35.99 10.35
CA ARG A 18 9.99 -35.94 10.56
C ARG A 18 10.78 -36.17 9.28
N ARG A 19 10.34 -37.10 8.44
CA ARG A 19 10.97 -37.36 7.14
C ARG A 19 10.82 -36.19 6.17
N ARG A 20 9.68 -35.52 6.16
CA ARG A 20 9.48 -34.29 5.36
C ARG A 20 10.34 -33.15 5.89
N ASP A 21 10.37 -32.94 7.20
CA ASP A 21 11.15 -31.89 7.86
C ASP A 21 12.64 -32.06 7.55
N TYR A 22 13.19 -33.28 7.69
CA TYR A 22 14.57 -33.59 7.31
C TYR A 22 14.88 -33.24 5.85
N ARG A 23 13.98 -33.61 4.93
CA ARG A 23 14.14 -33.29 3.49
C ARG A 23 14.16 -31.79 3.26
N VAL A 24 13.28 -31.04 3.90
CA VAL A 24 13.24 -29.58 3.79
C VAL A 24 14.52 -28.96 4.35
N THR A 25 15.00 -29.43 5.50
CA THR A 25 16.26 -28.97 6.10
C THR A 25 17.44 -29.21 5.16
N ARG A 26 17.61 -30.43 4.64
CA ARG A 26 18.69 -30.74 3.70
C ARG A 26 18.60 -29.94 2.40
N ILE A 27 17.40 -29.69 1.88
CA ILE A 27 17.21 -28.82 0.72
C ILE A 27 17.74 -27.41 1.01
N LYS A 28 17.40 -26.85 2.18
CA LYS A 28 17.82 -25.51 2.58
C LYS A 28 19.32 -25.41 2.86
N GLU A 29 19.88 -26.38 3.56
CA GLU A 29 21.24 -26.30 4.10
C GLU A 29 22.30 -26.83 3.12
N GLU A 30 21.98 -27.83 2.29
CA GLU A 30 22.95 -28.44 1.38
C GLU A 30 22.66 -28.13 -0.08
N VAL A 31 21.41 -28.33 -0.54
CA VAL A 31 21.07 -28.27 -1.97
C VAL A 31 21.07 -26.83 -2.47
N ILE A 32 20.40 -25.90 -1.79
CA ILE A 32 20.29 -24.49 -2.22
C ILE A 32 21.67 -23.80 -2.31
N PRO A 33 22.58 -23.93 -1.32
CA PRO A 33 23.91 -23.34 -1.42
C PRO A 33 24.70 -23.89 -2.61
N LYS A 34 24.69 -25.21 -2.83
CA LYS A 34 25.32 -25.84 -4.00
C LYS A 34 24.70 -25.32 -5.30
N LEU A 35 23.37 -25.24 -5.39
CA LEU A 35 22.67 -24.69 -6.57
C LEU A 35 23.14 -23.27 -6.88
N LYS A 36 23.20 -22.38 -5.88
CA LYS A 36 23.65 -21.00 -6.07
C LYS A 36 25.07 -20.90 -6.64
N ALA A 37 25.96 -21.84 -6.32
CA ALA A 37 27.32 -21.87 -6.87
C ALA A 37 27.39 -22.19 -8.38
N PHE A 38 26.33 -22.79 -8.92
CA PHE A 38 26.16 -23.08 -10.35
C PHE A 38 25.41 -21.97 -11.11
N ALA A 39 24.91 -20.95 -10.42
CA ALA A 39 24.25 -19.81 -11.06
C ALA A 39 25.20 -19.14 -12.06
N GLY A 40 24.73 -18.97 -13.31
CA GLY A 40 25.52 -18.41 -14.41
C GLY A 40 26.53 -19.35 -15.06
N LYS A 41 26.76 -20.55 -14.52
CA LYS A 41 27.68 -21.56 -15.10
C LYS A 41 26.94 -22.65 -15.87
N ILE A 42 25.72 -22.96 -15.44
CA ILE A 42 24.86 -23.99 -16.03
C ILE A 42 23.58 -23.30 -16.48
N THR A 43 23.03 -23.75 -17.61
CA THR A 43 21.72 -23.33 -18.11
C THR A 43 20.76 -24.51 -18.08
N PHE A 44 19.51 -24.27 -17.71
CA PHE A 44 18.46 -25.28 -17.72
C PHE A 44 17.35 -24.87 -18.69
N ASP A 45 16.99 -25.79 -19.59
CA ASP A 45 15.85 -25.61 -20.49
C ASP A 45 14.55 -26.06 -19.78
N GLY A 46 14.08 -25.22 -18.86
CA GLY A 46 12.85 -25.44 -18.11
C GLY A 46 13.04 -26.06 -16.72
N ALA A 47 11.91 -26.15 -16.00
CA ALA A 47 11.88 -26.61 -14.61
C ALA A 47 12.20 -28.10 -14.45
N THR A 48 11.96 -28.91 -15.48
CA THR A 48 12.17 -30.37 -15.42
C THR A 48 13.66 -30.74 -15.40
N PRO A 49 14.52 -30.26 -16.32
CA PRO A 49 15.97 -30.45 -16.21
C PRO A 49 16.56 -29.91 -14.90
N PHE A 50 16.13 -28.71 -14.48
CA PHE A 50 16.53 -28.15 -13.19
C PHE A 50 16.17 -29.06 -12.01
N SER A 51 14.97 -29.63 -12.01
CA SER A 51 14.51 -30.51 -10.94
C SER A 51 15.25 -31.85 -10.90
N LYS A 52 15.68 -32.36 -12.07
CA LYS A 52 16.55 -33.55 -12.15
C LYS A 52 17.90 -33.26 -11.50
N PHE A 53 18.51 -32.13 -11.84
CA PHE A 53 19.76 -31.69 -11.23
C PHE A 53 19.65 -31.48 -9.71
N CYS A 54 18.53 -30.88 -9.25
CA CYS A 54 18.27 -30.74 -7.81
C CYS A 54 18.14 -32.10 -7.10
N ALA A 55 17.55 -33.10 -7.75
CA ALA A 55 17.45 -34.45 -7.19
C ALA A 55 18.81 -35.14 -7.11
N GLU A 56 19.68 -34.93 -8.11
CA GLU A 56 21.07 -35.40 -8.07
C GLU A 56 21.84 -34.76 -6.91
N LEU A 57 21.79 -33.43 -6.77
CA LEU A 57 22.42 -32.72 -5.66
C LEU A 57 21.88 -33.12 -4.29
N TYR A 58 20.58 -33.42 -4.18
CA TYR A 58 20.00 -33.89 -2.93
C TYR A 58 20.51 -35.28 -2.56
N ASN A 59 20.59 -36.18 -3.55
CA ASN A 59 21.00 -37.57 -3.36
C ASN A 59 22.52 -37.73 -3.21
N ASP A 60 23.29 -36.71 -3.56
CA ASP A 60 24.73 -36.62 -3.30
C ASP A 60 25.01 -36.60 -1.80
N GLY A 61 25.89 -37.48 -1.34
CA GLY A 61 26.25 -37.62 0.08
C GLY A 61 25.10 -37.97 1.02
N LEU A 62 24.06 -38.66 0.54
CA LEU A 62 22.90 -39.02 1.35
C LEU A 62 23.27 -40.08 2.41
N PRO A 63 22.88 -39.91 3.70
CA PRO A 63 23.08 -40.93 4.73
C PRO A 63 22.47 -42.28 4.36
N VAL A 64 23.12 -43.39 4.76
CA VAL A 64 22.75 -44.76 4.38
C VAL A 64 21.31 -45.13 4.74
N ASN A 65 20.76 -44.53 5.80
CA ASN A 65 19.40 -44.75 6.28
C ASN A 65 18.33 -43.96 5.52
N GLU A 66 18.71 -43.00 4.68
CA GLU A 66 17.79 -42.15 3.94
C GLU A 66 17.55 -42.61 2.51
N LYS A 67 16.30 -42.49 2.06
CA LYS A 67 15.92 -42.92 0.71
C LYS A 67 16.13 -41.80 -0.29
N LYS A 68 16.79 -42.12 -1.40
CA LYS A 68 16.92 -41.27 -2.57
C LYS A 68 15.55 -40.74 -3.02
N ILE A 69 15.53 -39.51 -3.51
CA ILE A 69 14.34 -38.88 -4.07
C ILE A 69 14.48 -38.72 -5.57
N GLY A 70 13.35 -38.82 -6.28
CA GLY A 70 13.28 -38.48 -7.70
C GLY A 70 12.88 -37.02 -7.90
N TYR A 71 13.18 -36.48 -9.08
CA TYR A 71 12.81 -35.11 -9.45
C TYR A 71 11.29 -34.84 -9.33
N ARG A 72 10.45 -35.85 -9.62
CA ARG A 72 8.98 -35.73 -9.45
C ARG A 72 8.58 -35.43 -8.02
N THR A 73 9.28 -36.00 -7.04
CA THR A 73 9.02 -35.72 -5.62
C THR A 73 9.25 -34.25 -5.29
N LEU A 74 10.29 -33.64 -5.87
CA LEU A 74 10.60 -32.22 -5.67
C LEU A 74 9.59 -31.30 -6.38
N VAL A 75 9.13 -31.66 -7.58
CA VAL A 75 8.18 -30.85 -8.37
C VAL A 75 6.76 -30.95 -7.83
N GLN A 76 6.30 -32.16 -7.49
CA GLN A 76 4.92 -32.40 -7.04
C GLN A 76 4.72 -32.08 -5.55
N GLY A 77 5.80 -32.13 -4.76
CA GLY A 77 5.75 -31.72 -3.36
C GLY A 77 5.76 -30.20 -3.22
N THR A 78 4.61 -29.61 -2.92
CA THR A 78 4.46 -28.16 -2.74
C THR A 78 5.45 -27.58 -1.75
N GLU A 79 5.71 -28.28 -0.64
CA GLU A 79 6.66 -27.87 0.40
C GLU A 79 8.11 -27.81 -0.12
N TYR A 80 8.51 -28.74 -0.99
CA TYR A 80 9.87 -28.80 -1.53
C TYR A 80 10.04 -27.78 -2.67
N TRP A 81 9.07 -27.71 -3.56
CA TRP A 81 9.08 -26.73 -4.66
C TRP A 81 8.99 -25.30 -4.13
N ALA A 82 8.32 -25.05 -3.01
CA ALA A 82 8.33 -23.74 -2.36
C ALA A 82 9.74 -23.27 -1.96
N GLN A 83 10.68 -24.19 -1.72
CA GLN A 83 12.08 -23.86 -1.43
C GLN A 83 12.92 -23.70 -2.71
N LEU A 84 12.75 -24.61 -3.67
CA LEU A 84 13.59 -24.67 -4.88
C LEU A 84 13.10 -23.76 -6.02
N GLY A 85 11.79 -23.62 -6.18
CA GLY A 85 11.15 -22.83 -7.22
C GLY A 85 11.63 -21.37 -7.25
N PRO A 86 11.66 -20.65 -6.12
CA PRO A 86 12.20 -19.28 -6.09
C PRO A 86 13.64 -19.18 -6.59
N VAL A 87 14.46 -20.19 -6.31
CA VAL A 87 15.87 -20.25 -6.77
C VAL A 87 15.92 -20.48 -8.28
N TYR A 88 15.12 -21.42 -8.80
CA TYR A 88 14.97 -21.65 -10.24
C TYR A 88 14.57 -20.36 -10.97
N TYR A 89 13.49 -19.73 -10.52
CA TYR A 89 12.93 -18.55 -11.16
C TYR A 89 13.86 -17.33 -11.09
N LYS A 90 14.68 -17.22 -10.05
CA LYS A 90 15.63 -16.10 -9.90
C LYS A 90 16.82 -16.19 -10.86
N TYR A 91 17.35 -17.39 -11.10
CA TYR A 91 18.65 -17.55 -11.76
C TYR A 91 18.56 -18.22 -13.14
N TRP A 92 17.46 -18.92 -13.45
CA TRP A 92 17.36 -19.75 -14.66
C TRP A 92 16.05 -19.61 -15.44
N ASP A 93 15.05 -18.86 -14.94
CA ASP A 93 13.87 -18.51 -15.74
C ASP A 93 14.18 -17.27 -16.59
N SER A 94 14.82 -17.50 -17.73
CA SER A 94 15.22 -16.49 -18.71
C SER A 94 14.06 -15.85 -19.48
N ALA A 95 12.82 -16.27 -19.23
CA ALA A 95 11.66 -15.90 -20.06
C ALA A 95 10.84 -14.70 -19.57
N GLY A 96 11.28 -13.93 -18.56
CA GLY A 96 10.50 -12.78 -18.04
C GLY A 96 9.15 -13.16 -17.40
N ASN A 97 8.86 -14.46 -17.28
CA ASN A 97 7.63 -15.02 -16.72
C ASN A 97 7.48 -14.70 -15.22
N MET A 98 8.58 -14.35 -14.54
CA MET A 98 8.58 -13.87 -13.15
C MET A 98 7.90 -12.52 -12.98
N GLU A 99 8.12 -11.54 -13.86
CA GLU A 99 7.44 -10.25 -13.74
C GLU A 99 5.95 -10.41 -14.02
N PHE A 100 5.58 -11.18 -15.04
CA PHE A 100 4.16 -11.51 -15.31
C PHE A 100 3.48 -12.25 -14.14
N LYS A 101 4.14 -13.25 -13.55
CA LYS A 101 3.61 -13.99 -12.38
C LYS A 101 3.57 -13.13 -11.12
N LYS A 102 4.55 -12.25 -10.92
CA LYS A 102 4.58 -11.27 -9.82
C LYS A 102 3.43 -10.29 -9.96
N GLU A 103 3.21 -9.74 -11.14
CA GLU A 103 2.09 -8.83 -11.42
C GLU A 103 0.74 -9.52 -11.22
N THR A 104 0.61 -10.78 -11.63
CA THR A 104 -0.57 -11.61 -11.37
C THR A 104 -0.79 -11.86 -9.87
N MET A 105 0.26 -12.14 -9.10
CA MET A 105 0.15 -12.33 -7.64
C MET A 105 -0.17 -11.01 -6.92
N ILE A 106 0.45 -9.90 -7.32
CA ILE A 106 0.16 -8.56 -6.80
C ILE A 106 -1.30 -8.22 -7.08
N GLY A 107 -1.80 -8.49 -8.30
CA GLY A 107 -3.20 -8.33 -8.66
C GLY A 107 -4.14 -9.15 -7.75
N ARG A 108 -3.84 -10.42 -7.51
CA ARG A 108 -4.63 -11.28 -6.61
C ARG A 108 -4.60 -10.82 -5.15
N LEU A 109 -3.46 -10.31 -4.67
CA LEU A 109 -3.33 -9.75 -3.32
C LEU A 109 -4.11 -8.43 -3.20
N ALA A 110 -4.09 -7.59 -4.23
CA ALA A 110 -4.87 -6.36 -4.29
C ALA A 110 -6.37 -6.65 -4.26
N VAL A 111 -6.85 -7.65 -5.01
CA VAL A 111 -8.26 -8.09 -4.98
C VAL A 111 -8.65 -8.58 -3.58
N LYS A 112 -7.86 -9.48 -2.97
CA LYS A 112 -8.14 -9.94 -1.60
C LYS A 112 -8.18 -8.81 -0.57
N ARG A 113 -7.26 -7.84 -0.69
CA ARG A 113 -7.25 -6.66 0.18
C ARG A 113 -8.50 -5.80 -0.05
N ALA A 114 -8.92 -5.63 -1.31
CA ALA A 114 -10.15 -4.91 -1.64
C ALA A 114 -11.40 -5.62 -1.06
N ASP A 115 -11.48 -6.94 -1.17
CA ASP A 115 -12.57 -7.74 -0.60
C ASP A 115 -12.61 -7.62 0.93
N GLN A 116 -11.44 -7.70 1.58
CA GLN A 116 -11.30 -7.54 3.03
C GLN A 116 -11.76 -6.14 3.48
N LEU A 117 -11.32 -5.09 2.77
CA LEU A 117 -11.72 -3.71 3.04
C LEU A 117 -13.22 -3.50 2.79
N GLY A 118 -13.79 -4.13 1.77
CA GLY A 118 -15.23 -4.10 1.51
C GLY A 118 -16.04 -4.75 2.65
N ALA A 119 -15.59 -5.90 3.15
CA ALA A 119 -16.21 -6.55 4.30
C ALA A 119 -16.12 -5.70 5.58
N ASP A 120 -14.98 -5.04 5.82
CA ASP A 120 -14.80 -4.14 6.96
C ASP A 120 -15.69 -2.90 6.85
N ILE A 121 -15.86 -2.31 5.65
CA ILE A 121 -16.78 -1.20 5.41
C ILE A 121 -18.22 -1.60 5.72
N GLU A 122 -18.66 -2.76 5.24
CA GLU A 122 -20.02 -3.25 5.50
C GLU A 122 -20.26 -3.56 6.98
N ARG A 123 -19.26 -4.08 7.70
CA ARG A 123 -19.33 -4.24 9.15
C ARG A 123 -19.46 -2.88 9.86
N LEU A 124 -18.60 -1.93 9.53
CA LEU A 124 -18.60 -0.60 10.13
C LEU A 124 -19.90 0.17 9.84
N ARG A 125 -20.48 0.02 8.64
CA ARG A 125 -21.80 0.58 8.31
C ARG A 125 -22.89 0.03 9.22
N LYS A 126 -22.95 -1.30 9.39
CA LYS A 126 -23.92 -1.94 10.29
C LYS A 126 -23.75 -1.48 11.74
N GLU A 127 -22.52 -1.35 12.22
CA GLU A 127 -22.24 -0.81 13.55
C GLU A 127 -22.71 0.65 13.66
N ASN A 128 -22.45 1.48 12.65
CA ASN A 128 -22.89 2.88 12.64
C ASN A 128 -24.42 2.98 12.63
N ASP A 129 -25.11 2.17 11.84
CA ASP A 129 -26.57 2.14 11.78
C ASP A 129 -27.20 1.64 13.09
N ALA A 130 -26.58 0.65 13.73
CA ALA A 130 -26.98 0.19 15.06
C ALA A 130 -26.79 1.28 16.12
N LEU A 131 -25.66 1.99 16.11
CA LEU A 131 -25.42 3.12 17.02
C LEU A 131 -26.37 4.29 16.75
N ARG A 132 -26.63 4.62 15.48
CA ARG A 132 -27.60 5.66 15.07
C ARG A 132 -29.03 5.30 15.47
N SER A 133 -29.42 4.02 15.40
CA SER A 133 -30.75 3.58 15.85
C SER A 133 -30.86 3.60 17.37
N ALA A 134 -29.82 3.16 18.10
CA ALA A 134 -29.75 3.29 19.56
C ALA A 134 -29.84 4.76 20.02
N LEU A 135 -29.09 5.67 19.39
CA LEU A 135 -29.11 7.11 19.70
C LEU A 135 -30.47 7.77 19.41
N ARG A 136 -31.14 7.36 18.32
CA ARG A 136 -32.52 7.79 18.01
C ARG A 136 -33.52 7.30 19.06
N ASN A 137 -33.39 6.05 19.49
CA ASN A 137 -34.25 5.48 20.53
C ASN A 137 -34.05 6.15 21.90
N HIS A 138 -32.87 6.74 22.14
CA HIS A 138 -32.56 7.53 23.34
C HIS A 138 -32.93 9.03 23.22
N GLY A 139 -33.65 9.45 22.17
CA GLY A 139 -34.21 10.81 22.06
C GLY A 139 -33.20 11.89 21.65
N THR A 140 -31.99 11.53 21.25
CA THR A 140 -31.01 12.48 20.71
C THR A 140 -31.24 12.71 19.21
N SER A 141 -31.51 13.96 18.83
CA SER A 141 -31.60 14.35 17.42
C SER A 141 -30.21 14.28 16.79
N LEU A 142 -29.99 13.32 15.90
CA LEU A 142 -28.78 13.21 15.11
C LEU A 142 -28.77 14.35 14.10
N THR A 143 -28.12 15.46 14.44
CA THR A 143 -27.62 16.38 13.42
C THR A 143 -26.59 15.60 12.61
N PRO A 144 -26.79 15.37 11.30
CA PRO A 144 -25.78 14.70 10.49
C PRO A 144 -24.48 15.52 10.59
N PRO A 145 -23.31 14.89 10.79
CA PRO A 145 -22.06 15.63 10.66
C PRO A 145 -22.02 16.22 9.25
N PRO A 146 -21.72 17.52 9.10
CA PRO A 146 -21.70 18.15 7.79
C PRO A 146 -20.69 17.40 6.91
N ASP A 147 -21.16 16.99 5.73
CA ASP A 147 -20.33 16.38 4.70
C ASP A 147 -19.15 17.33 4.41
N THR A 148 -17.94 16.95 4.81
CA THR A 148 -16.70 17.73 4.59
C THR A 148 -16.29 17.84 3.12
N LYS A 149 -17.19 17.51 2.18
CA LYS A 149 -16.97 17.55 0.74
C LYS A 149 -17.96 18.41 -0.03
N HIS A 150 -18.86 19.13 0.64
CA HIS A 150 -19.59 20.19 -0.04
C HIS A 150 -18.76 21.47 0.07
N VAL A 151 -17.90 21.69 -0.93
CA VAL A 151 -17.43 23.05 -1.21
C VAL A 151 -18.69 23.83 -1.56
N ASP A 152 -19.18 24.65 -0.62
CA ASP A 152 -20.36 25.48 -0.84
C ASP A 152 -20.05 26.43 -1.99
N ASN A 153 -20.45 26.05 -3.21
CA ASN A 153 -20.26 26.87 -4.42
C ASN A 153 -20.90 28.26 -4.24
N ALA A 154 -21.95 28.35 -3.43
CA ALA A 154 -22.56 29.61 -3.02
C ALA A 154 -21.63 30.45 -2.13
N PHE A 155 -20.90 29.83 -1.20
CA PHE A 155 -19.91 30.50 -0.36
C PHE A 155 -18.70 30.95 -1.19
N MET A 156 -18.18 30.10 -2.08
CA MET A 156 -17.08 30.47 -2.98
C MET A 156 -17.45 31.60 -3.94
N SER A 157 -18.69 31.63 -4.45
CA SER A 157 -19.17 32.74 -5.29
C SER A 157 -19.28 34.05 -4.50
N LYS A 158 -19.77 34.01 -3.25
CA LYS A 158 -19.82 35.19 -2.38
C LYS A 158 -18.42 35.68 -2.03
N PHE A 159 -17.52 34.77 -1.67
CA PHE A 159 -16.13 35.08 -1.38
C PHE A 159 -15.41 35.74 -2.56
N ASP A 160 -15.59 35.21 -3.79
CA ASP A 160 -15.03 35.81 -5.01
C ASP A 160 -15.55 37.24 -5.24
N LYS A 161 -16.86 37.47 -5.06
CA LYS A 161 -17.46 38.80 -5.19
C LYS A 161 -16.92 39.78 -4.16
N THR A 162 -16.76 39.36 -2.91
CA THR A 162 -16.19 40.19 -1.85
C THR A 162 -14.75 40.56 -2.13
N CYS A 163 -13.93 39.60 -2.58
CA CYS A 163 -12.53 39.87 -2.95
C CYS A 163 -12.45 40.83 -4.15
N ARG A 164 -13.31 40.70 -5.15
CA ARG A 164 -13.38 41.66 -6.27
C ARG A 164 -13.76 43.06 -5.81
N ALA A 165 -14.73 43.18 -4.92
CA ALA A 165 -15.14 44.46 -4.37
C ALA A 165 -14.00 45.13 -3.59
N LEU A 166 -13.30 44.35 -2.76
CA LEU A 166 -12.13 44.84 -2.02
C LEU A 166 -11.00 45.27 -2.97
N LYS A 167 -10.70 44.47 -3.99
CA LYS A 167 -9.72 44.84 -5.03
C LYS A 167 -10.11 46.15 -5.73
N LEU A 168 -11.38 46.33 -6.08
CA LEU A 168 -11.86 47.55 -6.72
C LEU A 168 -11.70 48.78 -5.83
N VAL A 169 -11.96 48.65 -4.52
CA VAL A 169 -11.73 49.73 -3.55
C VAL A 169 -10.24 50.05 -3.42
N LEU A 170 -9.37 49.04 -3.37
CA LEU A 170 -7.91 49.24 -3.32
C LEU A 170 -7.39 49.89 -4.60
N ASP A 171 -7.80 49.41 -5.78
CA ASP A 171 -7.40 49.97 -7.07
C ASP A 171 -7.92 51.42 -7.23
N ALA A 172 -9.11 51.73 -6.70
CA ALA A 172 -9.69 53.08 -6.71
C ALA A 172 -9.10 54.03 -5.65
N SER A 173 -8.32 53.51 -4.69
CA SER A 173 -7.73 54.29 -3.60
C SER A 173 -6.40 54.96 -3.97
N ASP A 174 -6.03 54.95 -5.25
CA ASP A 174 -4.90 55.68 -5.87
C ASP A 174 -3.63 55.75 -5.00
N GLY A 175 -3.13 54.58 -4.60
CA GLY A 175 -1.88 54.44 -3.85
C GLY A 175 -1.97 54.67 -2.34
N MET A 176 -3.16 54.93 -1.78
CA MET A 176 -3.35 55.03 -0.32
C MET A 176 -3.16 53.69 0.38
N PHE A 177 -3.60 52.60 -0.24
CA PHE A 177 -3.47 51.24 0.27
C PHE A 177 -2.72 50.38 -0.74
N ALA A 178 -1.77 49.57 -0.27
CA ALA A 178 -1.05 48.61 -1.09
C ALA A 178 -1.14 47.21 -0.48
N VAL A 179 -1.02 46.19 -1.33
CA VAL A 179 -1.03 44.78 -0.90
C VAL A 179 0.39 44.24 -0.98
N ASP A 180 0.98 43.91 0.17
CA ASP A 180 2.25 43.21 0.23
C ASP A 180 2.00 41.70 0.06
N LEU A 181 2.27 41.22 -1.15
CA LEU A 181 2.13 39.80 -1.53
C LEU A 181 3.17 38.90 -0.84
N ILE A 182 4.29 39.45 -0.37
CA ILE A 182 5.37 38.70 0.29
C ILE A 182 5.02 38.51 1.76
N SER A 183 4.70 39.61 2.45
CA SER A 183 4.36 39.58 3.88
C SER A 183 2.90 39.18 4.14
N HIS A 184 2.09 39.05 3.10
CA HIS A 184 0.66 38.71 3.13
C HIS A 184 -0.18 39.73 3.93
N LYS A 185 0.03 41.03 3.68
CA LYS A 185 -0.61 42.13 4.44
C LYS A 185 -1.14 43.21 3.51
N ILE A 186 -2.14 43.95 3.99
CA ILE A 186 -2.57 45.20 3.37
C ILE A 186 -1.93 46.32 4.19
N ILE A 187 -1.20 47.21 3.53
CA ILE A 187 -0.47 48.32 4.14
C ILE A 187 -1.12 49.65 3.75
N CYS A 188 -1.12 50.61 4.67
CA CYS A 188 -1.59 51.97 4.43
C CYS A 188 -0.40 52.93 4.38
N ALA A 189 -0.22 53.64 3.27
CA ALA A 189 0.90 54.57 3.07
C ALA A 189 0.89 55.79 4.02
N PHE A 190 -0.23 56.01 4.72
CA PHE A 190 -0.46 57.15 5.60
C PHE A 190 -0.54 56.78 7.09
N ASN A 191 -0.30 55.51 7.43
CA ASN A 191 -0.34 55.05 8.83
C ASN A 191 1.06 54.67 9.32
N ASP A 192 1.79 55.66 9.84
CA ASP A 192 3.17 55.48 10.34
C ASP A 192 3.27 54.58 11.59
N LEU A 193 2.14 54.28 12.24
CA LEU A 193 2.05 53.43 13.43
C LEU A 193 1.27 52.13 13.14
N GLU A 194 1.39 51.61 11.92
CA GLU A 194 0.73 50.37 11.54
C GLU A 194 1.27 49.17 12.38
N PRO A 195 0.39 48.34 12.95
CA PRO A 195 0.80 47.12 13.64
C PRO A 195 1.61 46.21 12.73
N GLN A 196 2.43 45.33 13.31
CA GLN A 196 3.19 44.34 12.52
C GLN A 196 2.31 43.47 11.62
N GLU A 197 1.02 43.33 11.92
CA GLU A 197 0.05 42.56 11.14
C GLU A 197 -0.50 43.30 9.91
N GLY A 198 -0.25 44.61 9.78
CA GLY A 198 -0.81 45.47 8.72
C GLY A 198 -2.12 46.15 9.13
N LEU A 199 -2.82 46.73 8.15
CA LEU A 199 -4.05 47.51 8.34
C LEU A 199 -5.21 46.65 8.86
N VAL A 200 -5.21 45.37 8.48
CA VAL A 200 -6.25 44.40 8.79
C VAL A 200 -5.64 43.14 9.42
N PRO A 201 -6.40 42.42 10.26
CA PRO A 201 -5.94 41.16 10.83
C PRO A 201 -5.50 40.14 9.78
N LYS A 202 -4.54 39.31 10.16
CA LYS A 202 -3.93 38.29 9.29
C LYS A 202 -4.97 37.32 8.71
N GLU A 203 -6.00 36.95 9.49
CA GLU A 203 -7.04 36.03 9.02
C GLU A 203 -7.89 36.61 7.88
N LEU A 204 -7.89 37.94 7.70
CA LEU A 204 -8.60 38.61 6.60
C LEU A 204 -7.68 38.92 5.42
N ALA A 205 -6.41 39.29 5.68
CA ALA A 205 -5.44 39.59 4.63
C ALA A 205 -5.01 38.33 3.85
N GLU A 206 -4.74 37.23 4.55
CA GLU A 206 -4.20 36.01 3.93
C GLU A 206 -5.14 35.40 2.87
N PRO A 207 -6.45 35.22 3.11
CA PRO A 207 -7.34 34.66 2.08
C PRO A 207 -7.45 35.55 0.84
N PHE A 208 -7.37 36.87 1.03
CA PHE A 208 -7.43 37.83 -0.07
C PHE A 208 -6.14 37.83 -0.91
N VAL A 209 -4.97 37.80 -0.26
CA VAL A 209 -3.66 37.67 -0.95
C VAL A 209 -3.57 36.34 -1.69
N ALA A 210 -4.03 35.24 -1.08
CA ALA A 210 -4.10 33.94 -1.74
C ALA A 210 -5.03 33.97 -2.98
N TRP A 211 -6.17 34.67 -2.89
CA TRP A 211 -7.08 34.88 -4.02
C TRP A 211 -6.44 35.71 -5.14
N LEU A 212 -5.69 36.76 -4.83
CA LEU A 212 -4.94 37.56 -5.82
C LEU A 212 -3.89 36.70 -6.55
N ASN A 213 -3.07 35.97 -5.79
CA ASN A 213 -2.03 35.09 -6.32
C ASN A 213 -2.60 33.98 -7.23
N ALA A 214 -3.77 33.42 -6.88
CA ALA A 214 -4.43 32.40 -7.69
C ALA A 214 -4.90 32.95 -9.05
N ARG A 215 -5.26 34.24 -9.13
CA ARG A 215 -5.70 34.86 -10.40
C ARG A 215 -4.53 35.30 -11.27
N GLU A 216 -3.46 35.84 -10.70
CA GLU A 216 -2.25 36.17 -11.47
C GLU A 216 -1.67 34.93 -12.17
N LYS A 217 -1.63 33.78 -11.48
CA LYS A 217 -1.21 32.51 -12.08
C LYS A 217 -2.09 32.04 -13.24
N ASN A 218 -3.38 32.38 -13.24
CA ASN A 218 -4.31 32.01 -14.31
C ASN A 218 -4.28 33.00 -15.49
N HIS A 219 -3.73 34.20 -15.32
CA HIS A 219 -3.59 35.21 -16.38
C HIS A 219 -2.21 35.21 -17.05
N GLY A 220 -1.23 34.45 -16.54
CA GLY A 220 0.11 34.28 -17.14
C GLY A 220 0.23 33.21 -18.24
N GLN A 221 -0.89 32.63 -18.69
CA GLN A 221 -0.96 31.76 -19.87
C GLN A 221 -1.81 32.43 -20.96
N GLN A 222 -1.33 33.55 -21.49
CA GLN A 222 -1.72 34.08 -22.81
C GLN A 222 -0.48 34.64 -23.50
#